data_AF-A0A076HRQ5-F1
#
_entry.id   AF-A0A076HRQ5-F1
#
_cell.length_a   1.000
_cell.length_b   1.000
_cell.length_c   1.000
_cell.angle_alpha   90.00
_cell.angle_beta   90.00
_cell.angle_gamma   90.00
#
_symmetry.space_group_name_H-M   'P 1'
#
loop_
_entity.id
_entity.type
_entity.pdbx_description
1 polymer ?
#
loop_
_entity_poly.entity_id
_entity_poly.type
_entity_poly.pdbx_seq_one_letter_code
_entity_poly.pdbx_strand_id
1 'polypeptide(L)'
;MAKQDYGNWGLPAPAGATVAQCQQQLLQQLKGGGALSSSDKEGHRTLCYYRQAFLFVSVGDEGTQVLHLPTDEHLLTYVWRDSRGKLVLQHGHYHWNYDLTEAETLERWQALVTRVTPFSEGQQRFVASVLRDFGALGQ
;
A
#
# COMPACT_ATOMS: atom_id res chain seq x y z
N MET A 1 1.06 25.25 21.57
CA MET A 1 1.10 23.85 21.10
C MET A 1 0.04 23.68 20.02
N ALA A 2 0.46 23.65 18.76
CA ALA A 2 -0.44 23.51 17.62
C ALA A 2 -0.90 22.05 17.51
N LYS A 3 -2.23 21.83 17.44
CA LYS A 3 -2.81 20.55 17.06
C LYS A 3 -2.45 20.30 15.59
N GLN A 4 -1.84 19.16 15.29
CA GLN A 4 -1.73 18.66 13.92
C GLN A 4 -3.11 18.14 13.52
N ASP A 5 -3.85 18.97 12.77
CA ASP A 5 -4.96 18.51 11.95
C ASP A 5 -4.37 17.58 10.88
N TYR A 6 -4.64 16.28 11.01
CA TYR A 6 -4.48 15.36 9.89
C TYR A 6 -5.55 15.70 8.87
N GLY A 7 -5.17 16.57 7.93
CA GLY A 7 -6.00 17.03 6.84
C GLY A 7 -6.67 15.86 6.13
N ASN A 8 -8.00 15.85 6.25
CA ASN A 8 -8.90 15.09 5.40
C ASN A 8 -8.74 15.57 3.95
N TRP A 9 -7.87 14.91 3.19
CA TRP A 9 -7.70 15.12 1.74
C TRP A 9 -8.10 13.88 0.95
N GLY A 10 -9.14 13.17 1.40
CA GLY A 10 -9.81 12.16 0.59
C GLY A 10 -10.96 12.80 -0.18
N LEU A 11 -10.87 12.83 -1.52
CA LEU A 11 -12.09 12.96 -2.33
C LEU A 11 -13.09 11.89 -1.84
N PRO A 12 -14.38 12.24 -1.64
CA PRO A 12 -15.36 11.26 -1.23
C PRO A 12 -15.38 10.13 -2.25
N ALA A 13 -15.21 8.89 -1.77
CA ALA A 13 -15.38 7.73 -2.62
C ALA A 13 -16.79 7.77 -3.25
N PRO A 14 -16.97 7.27 -4.49
CA PRO A 14 -18.27 7.24 -5.12
C PRO A 14 -19.24 6.51 -4.20
N ALA A 15 -20.31 7.22 -3.79
CA ALA A 15 -21.35 6.66 -2.95
C ALA A 15 -21.91 5.39 -3.62
N GLY A 16 -21.71 4.23 -2.99
CA GLY A 16 -22.17 2.93 -3.49
C GLY A 16 -21.09 1.94 -3.93
N ALA A 17 -19.79 2.26 -3.85
CA ALA A 17 -18.75 1.27 -4.13
C ALA A 17 -18.73 0.15 -3.07
N THR A 18 -18.60 -1.11 -3.49
CA THR A 18 -18.40 -2.26 -2.60
C THR A 18 -16.92 -2.57 -2.40
N VAL A 19 -16.59 -3.34 -1.35
CA VAL A 19 -15.21 -3.80 -1.10
C VAL A 19 -14.63 -4.51 -2.34
N ALA A 20 -15.41 -5.40 -2.97
CA ALA A 20 -14.98 -6.12 -4.16
C ALA A 20 -14.67 -5.17 -5.33
N GLN A 21 -15.47 -4.11 -5.52
CA GLN A 21 -15.21 -3.10 -6.54
C GLN A 21 -13.94 -2.30 -6.25
N CYS A 22 -13.70 -1.92 -4.99
CA CYS A 22 -12.45 -1.24 -4.61
C CYS A 22 -11.22 -2.14 -4.82
N GLN A 23 -11.32 -3.43 -4.49
CA GLN A 23 -10.25 -4.41 -4.73
C GLN A 23 -9.96 -4.56 -6.23
N GLN A 24 -11.00 -4.70 -7.06
CA GLN A 24 -10.84 -4.76 -8.52
C GLN A 24 -10.23 -3.48 -9.10
N GLN A 25 -10.67 -2.32 -8.62
CA GLN A 25 -10.12 -1.04 -9.05
C GLN A 25 -8.65 -0.88 -8.67
N LEU A 26 -8.26 -1.28 -7.45
CA LEU A 26 -6.87 -1.28 -7.01
C LEU A 26 -6.00 -2.15 -7.94
N LEU A 27 -6.45 -3.37 -8.22
CA LEU A 27 -5.76 -4.29 -9.13
C LEU A 27 -5.60 -3.70 -10.53
N GLN A 28 -6.67 -3.11 -11.08
CA GLN A 28 -6.65 -2.48 -12.40
C GLN A 28 -5.68 -1.30 -12.44
N GLN A 29 -5.70 -0.42 -11.44
CA GLN A 29 -4.81 0.74 -11.39
C GLN A 29 -3.35 0.32 -11.28
N LEU A 30 -3.03 -0.65 -10.42
CA LEU A 30 -1.65 -1.16 -10.29
C LEU A 30 -1.18 -1.84 -11.59
N LYS A 31 -2.00 -2.72 -12.19
CA LYS A 31 -1.69 -3.36 -13.48
C LYS A 31 -1.59 -2.35 -14.63
N GLY A 32 -2.32 -1.25 -14.55
CA GLY A 32 -2.32 -0.14 -15.51
C GLY A 32 -1.14 0.83 -15.37
N GLY A 33 -0.13 0.51 -14.55
CA GLY A 33 1.04 1.36 -14.34
C GLY A 33 0.93 2.29 -13.13
N GLY A 34 0.05 1.98 -12.18
CA GLY A 34 0.02 2.60 -10.86
C GLY A 34 0.99 1.94 -9.88
N ALA A 35 1.30 2.65 -8.81
CA ALA A 35 2.06 2.16 -7.68
C ALA A 35 1.52 2.74 -6.37
N LEU A 36 1.64 1.96 -5.30
CA LEU A 36 1.57 2.46 -3.94
C LEU A 36 3.00 2.68 -3.46
N SER A 37 3.34 3.88 -3.00
CA SER A 37 4.67 4.16 -2.47
C SER A 37 4.61 4.95 -1.19
N SER A 38 5.59 4.72 -0.30
CA SER A 38 5.86 5.58 0.84
C SER A 38 7.35 5.85 0.94
N SER A 39 7.69 7.03 1.45
CA SER A 39 9.05 7.39 1.79
C SER A 39 9.00 8.14 3.11
N ASP A 40 9.69 7.62 4.11
CA ASP A 40 9.81 8.22 5.43
C ASP A 40 11.24 8.06 5.93
N LYS A 41 11.48 8.41 7.20
CA LYS A 41 12.80 8.30 7.83
C LYS A 41 13.33 6.86 7.89
N GLU A 42 12.45 5.86 7.82
CA GLU A 42 12.80 4.44 7.99
C GLU A 42 13.09 3.78 6.65
N GLY A 43 12.73 4.43 5.52
CA GLY A 43 13.07 3.94 4.20
C GLY A 43 12.12 4.35 3.09
N HIS A 44 12.38 3.79 1.91
CA HIS A 44 11.55 3.89 0.72
C HIS A 44 10.89 2.55 0.43
N ARG A 45 9.59 2.57 0.13
CA ARG A 45 8.77 1.37 -0.11
C ARG A 45 7.92 1.59 -1.35
N THR A 46 7.88 0.61 -2.24
CA THR A 46 7.07 0.64 -3.47
C THR A 46 6.41 -0.71 -3.70
N LEU A 47 5.09 -0.69 -3.86
CA LEU A 47 4.29 -1.79 -4.38
C LEU A 47 3.82 -1.44 -5.79
N CYS A 48 4.19 -2.25 -6.78
CA CYS A 48 3.89 -1.98 -8.19
C CYS A 48 3.64 -3.28 -8.97
N TYR A 49 3.03 -3.16 -10.15
CA TYR A 49 3.03 -4.23 -11.14
C TYR A 49 4.19 -4.03 -12.11
N TYR A 50 5.15 -4.95 -12.11
CA TYR A 50 6.36 -4.87 -12.90
C TYR A 50 6.64 -6.21 -13.58
N ARG A 51 6.87 -6.20 -14.90
CA ARG A 51 7.13 -7.40 -15.71
C ARG A 51 6.16 -8.56 -15.44
N GLN A 52 4.86 -8.26 -15.46
CA GLN A 52 3.77 -9.23 -15.27
C GLN A 52 3.64 -9.82 -13.85
N ALA A 53 4.25 -9.19 -12.85
CA ALA A 53 4.15 -9.61 -11.47
C ALA A 53 3.92 -8.43 -10.53
N PHE A 54 3.23 -8.66 -9.41
CA PHE A 54 3.23 -7.68 -8.33
C PHE A 54 4.49 -7.83 -7.50
N LEU A 55 5.17 -6.70 -7.27
CA LEU A 55 6.37 -6.61 -6.47
C LEU A 55 6.19 -5.59 -5.37
N PHE A 56 6.55 -5.98 -4.16
CA PHE A 56 6.84 -5.04 -3.08
C PHE A 56 8.36 -4.94 -2.92
N VAL A 57 8.88 -3.73 -3.00
CA VAL A 57 10.30 -3.42 -2.83
C VAL A 57 10.44 -2.43 -1.69
N SER A 58 11.33 -2.69 -0.75
CA SER A 58 11.68 -1.74 0.30
C SER A 58 13.20 -1.66 0.49
N VAL A 59 13.67 -0.45 0.80
CA VAL A 59 15.04 -0.17 1.25
C VAL A 59 14.92 0.71 2.49
N GLY A 60 15.47 0.27 3.61
CA GLY A 60 15.39 0.99 4.88
C GLY A 60 16.43 0.53 5.90
N ASP A 61 16.25 0.97 7.14
CA ASP A 61 17.17 0.65 8.26
C ASP A 61 17.27 -0.87 8.51
N GLU A 62 16.17 -1.58 8.29
CA GLU A 62 16.07 -3.04 8.39
C GLU A 62 16.65 -3.78 7.15
N GLY A 63 17.26 -3.04 6.22
CA GLY A 63 17.86 -3.56 5.00
C GLY A 63 16.98 -3.40 3.76
N THR A 64 17.34 -4.17 2.73
CA THR A 64 16.61 -4.19 1.44
C THR A 64 15.79 -5.46 1.32
N GLN A 65 14.55 -5.36 0.88
CA GLN A 65 13.64 -6.47 0.66
C GLN A 65 13.00 -6.40 -0.72
N VAL A 66 12.85 -7.56 -1.36
CA VAL A 66 11.99 -7.76 -2.53
C VAL A 66 11.03 -8.90 -2.21
N LEU A 67 9.73 -8.65 -2.32
CA LEU A 67 8.69 -9.64 -2.17
C LEU A 67 7.89 -9.76 -3.48
N HIS A 68 7.81 -10.99 -3.98
CA HIS A 68 7.00 -11.35 -5.13
C HIS A 68 5.60 -11.79 -4.68
N LEU A 69 4.56 -11.17 -5.24
CA LEU A 69 3.16 -11.45 -4.94
C LEU A 69 2.51 -12.03 -6.21
N PRO A 70 2.50 -13.37 -6.38
CA PRO A 70 2.29 -14.00 -7.68
C PRO A 70 0.84 -13.94 -8.19
N THR A 71 -0.14 -13.65 -7.32
CA THR A 71 -1.55 -13.59 -7.70
C THR A 71 -2.23 -12.35 -7.13
N ASP A 72 -3.36 -11.97 -7.73
CA ASP A 72 -4.23 -10.90 -7.26
C ASP A 72 -4.63 -11.12 -5.78
N GLU A 73 -4.91 -12.36 -5.38
CA GLU A 73 -5.25 -12.70 -3.98
C GLU A 73 -4.08 -12.49 -3.01
N HIS A 74 -2.86 -12.87 -3.39
CA HIS A 74 -1.67 -12.62 -2.56
C HIS A 74 -1.44 -11.12 -2.37
N LEU A 75 -1.62 -10.34 -3.43
CA LEU A 75 -1.54 -8.87 -3.34
C LEU A 75 -2.59 -8.31 -2.40
N LEU A 76 -3.87 -8.66 -2.61
CA LEU A 76 -4.99 -8.14 -1.81
C LEU A 76 -4.83 -8.50 -0.33
N THR A 77 -4.43 -9.73 -0.04
CA THR A 77 -4.13 -10.18 1.33
C THR A 77 -2.98 -9.38 1.94
N TYR A 78 -1.92 -9.15 1.16
CA TYR A 78 -0.74 -8.40 1.62
C TYR A 78 -1.09 -6.95 2.00
N VAL A 79 -1.77 -6.21 1.12
CA VAL A 79 -2.14 -4.81 1.38
C VAL A 79 -3.17 -4.68 2.49
N TRP A 80 -4.07 -5.66 2.61
CA TRP A 80 -5.08 -5.68 3.67
C TRP A 80 -4.46 -5.93 5.04
N ARG A 81 -3.47 -6.82 5.14
CA ARG A 81 -2.77 -7.12 6.40
C ARG A 81 -2.20 -5.86 7.06
N ASP A 82 -1.69 -4.94 6.25
CA ASP A 82 -1.13 -3.66 6.72
C ASP A 82 -2.22 -2.62 7.04
N SER A 83 -3.36 -2.68 6.34
CA SER A 83 -4.42 -1.67 6.40
C SER A 83 -5.56 -1.98 7.39
N ARG A 84 -5.61 -3.21 7.93
CA ARG A 84 -6.71 -3.71 8.78
C ARG A 84 -6.71 -3.20 10.23
N GLY A 85 -5.71 -2.42 10.63
CA GLY A 85 -5.61 -1.89 12.00
C GLY A 85 -6.16 -0.47 12.11
N LYS A 86 -6.91 -0.18 13.18
CA LYS A 86 -7.21 1.19 13.63
C LYS A 86 -6.81 1.38 15.09
N LEU A 87 -6.29 2.56 15.43
CA LEU A 87 -6.10 2.95 16.83
C LEU A 87 -7.42 3.44 17.41
N VAL A 88 -7.85 2.86 18.52
CA VAL A 88 -9.03 3.28 19.28
C VAL A 88 -8.63 3.69 20.69
N LEU A 89 -9.22 4.78 21.19
CA LEU A 89 -9.05 5.19 22.59
C LEU A 89 -10.09 4.45 23.45
N GLN A 90 -9.62 3.54 24.31
CA GLN A 90 -10.45 2.83 25.28
C GLN A 90 -9.88 3.08 26.67
N HIS A 91 -10.73 3.54 27.60
CA HIS A 91 -10.34 3.83 28.99
C HIS A 91 -9.12 4.75 29.13
N GLY A 92 -8.94 5.72 28.22
CA GLY A 92 -7.81 6.65 28.24
C GLY A 92 -6.51 6.13 27.62
N HIS A 93 -6.51 4.90 27.09
CA HIS A 93 -5.35 4.31 26.42
C HIS A 93 -5.65 3.99 24.95
N TYR A 94 -4.65 4.15 24.08
CA TYR A 94 -4.78 3.79 22.67
C TYR A 94 -4.49 2.30 22.47
N HIS A 95 -5.40 1.60 21.81
CA HIS A 95 -5.27 0.18 21.47
C HIS A 95 -5.45 -0.03 19.97
N TRP A 96 -4.76 -1.03 19.42
CA TRP A 96 -5.04 -1.49 18.07
C TRP A 96 -6.30 -2.36 18.07
N ASN A 97 -7.29 -1.96 17.27
CA ASN A 97 -8.44 -2.77 16.95
C ASN A 97 -8.33 -3.27 15.51
N TYR A 98 -8.54 -4.57 15.33
CA TYR A 98 -8.53 -5.27 14.04
C TYR A 98 -9.93 -5.74 13.61
N ASP A 99 -10.92 -5.67 14.50
CA ASP A 99 -12.33 -5.97 14.22
C ASP A 99 -12.99 -4.71 13.65
N LEU A 100 -12.83 -4.55 12.33
CA LEU A 100 -13.43 -3.46 11.57
C LEU A 100 -14.87 -3.79 11.19
N THR A 101 -15.75 -2.81 11.26
CA THR A 101 -17.09 -2.92 10.67
C THR A 101 -17.00 -2.99 9.13
N GLU A 102 -18.07 -3.41 8.46
CA GLU A 102 -18.12 -3.42 6.99
C GLU A 102 -17.88 -2.03 6.39
N ALA A 103 -18.45 -0.99 7.00
CA ALA A 103 -18.28 0.40 6.56
C ALA A 103 -16.81 0.85 6.69
N GLU A 104 -16.17 0.54 7.81
CA GLU A 104 -14.75 0.85 8.03
C GLU A 104 -13.85 0.05 7.10
N THR A 105 -14.21 -1.21 6.82
CA THR A 105 -13.49 -2.04 5.85
C THR A 105 -13.54 -1.41 4.47
N LEU A 106 -14.73 -0.97 4.04
CA LEU A 106 -14.92 -0.27 2.79
C LEU A 106 -14.11 1.03 2.72
N GLU A 107 -14.15 1.85 3.76
CA GLU A 107 -13.40 3.11 3.83
C GLU A 107 -11.89 2.87 3.67
N ARG A 108 -11.35 1.83 4.32
CA ARG A 108 -9.93 1.45 4.19
C ARG A 108 -9.57 1.03 2.77
N TRP A 109 -10.41 0.24 2.11
CA TRP A 109 -10.19 -0.13 0.71
C TRP A 109 -10.28 1.07 -0.23
N GLN A 110 -11.22 1.98 -0.01
CA GLN A 110 -11.32 3.22 -0.77
C GLN A 110 -10.06 4.08 -0.59
N ALA A 111 -9.55 4.20 0.64
CA ALA A 111 -8.31 4.93 0.93
C ALA A 111 -7.08 4.29 0.25
N LEU A 112 -7.03 2.96 0.10
CA LEU A 112 -5.96 2.31 -0.67
C LEU A 112 -6.03 2.68 -2.14
N VAL A 113 -7.23 2.68 -2.74
CA VAL A 113 -7.43 3.06 -4.14
C VAL A 113 -7.02 4.51 -4.39
N THR A 114 -7.38 5.44 -3.50
CA THR A 114 -7.02 6.87 -3.69
C THR A 114 -5.53 7.15 -3.54
N ARG A 115 -4.79 6.28 -2.86
CA ARG A 115 -3.33 6.40 -2.67
C ARG A 115 -2.52 5.91 -3.88
N VAL A 116 -3.13 5.21 -4.83
CA VAL A 116 -2.42 4.74 -6.02
C VAL A 116 -2.05 5.95 -6.86
N THR A 117 -0.76 6.10 -7.13
CA THR A 117 -0.22 7.17 -7.98
C THR A 117 0.44 6.56 -9.22
N PRO A 118 0.63 7.33 -10.30
CA PRO A 118 1.35 6.82 -11.47
C PRO A 118 2.75 6.31 -11.08
N PHE A 119 3.13 5.15 -11.61
CA PHE A 119 4.45 4.55 -11.40
C PHE A 119 5.51 5.31 -12.21
N SER A 120 6.01 6.38 -11.62
CA SER A 120 6.96 7.30 -12.24
C SER A 120 8.27 6.63 -12.66
N GLU A 121 8.97 7.23 -13.62
CA GLU A 121 10.30 6.77 -14.05
C GLU A 121 11.31 6.68 -12.90
N GLY A 122 11.20 7.56 -11.90
CA GLY A 122 12.06 7.53 -10.71
C GLY A 122 11.84 6.25 -9.90
N GLN A 123 10.58 5.90 -9.64
CA GLN A 123 10.23 4.66 -8.93
C GLN A 123 10.59 3.42 -9.75
N GLN A 124 10.41 3.46 -11.07
CA GLN A 124 10.81 2.36 -11.96
C GLN A 124 12.32 2.11 -11.91
N ARG A 125 13.13 3.19 -11.94
CA ARG A 125 14.60 3.11 -11.81
C ARG A 125 15.01 2.55 -10.44
N PHE A 126 14.35 2.99 -9.37
CA PHE A 126 14.56 2.46 -8.02
C PHE A 126 14.27 0.95 -7.94
N VAL A 127 13.10 0.50 -8.41
CA VAL A 127 12.74 -0.93 -8.40
C VAL A 127 13.74 -1.73 -9.24
N ALA A 128 14.10 -1.23 -10.43
CA ALA A 128 15.07 -1.89 -11.29
C ALA A 128 16.47 -2.00 -10.66
N SER A 129 16.95 -0.97 -9.95
CA SER A 129 18.24 -1.03 -9.28
C SER A 129 18.24 -2.07 -8.15
N VAL A 130 17.20 -2.08 -7.32
CA VAL A 130 17.10 -3.07 -6.24
C VAL A 130 17.04 -4.50 -6.78
N LEU A 131 16.26 -4.75 -7.84
CA LEU A 131 16.20 -6.06 -8.47
C LEU A 131 17.54 -6.51 -9.05
N ARG A 132 18.29 -5.60 -9.67
CA ARG A 132 19.62 -5.88 -10.19
C ARG A 132 20.58 -6.26 -9.04
N ASP A 133 20.55 -5.50 -7.96
CA ASP A 133 21.44 -5.73 -6.81
C ASP A 133 21.13 -7.09 -6.14
N PHE A 134 19.85 -7.47 -6.03
CA PHE A 134 19.44 -8.81 -5.60
C PHE A 134 19.87 -9.92 -6.59
N GLY A 135 19.75 -9.67 -7.89
CA GLY A 135 20.20 -10.62 -8.91
C GLY A 135 21.71 -10.90 -8.85
N ALA A 136 22.51 -9.93 -8.41
CA ALA A 136 23.95 -10.10 -8.23
C ALA A 136 24.32 -10.96 -7.02
N LEU A 137 23.43 -11.12 -6.02
CA LEU A 137 23.66 -11.98 -4.85
C LEU A 137 23.48 -13.47 -5.15
N GLY A 138 22.82 -13.81 -6.26
CA GLY A 138 22.61 -15.18 -6.71
C GLY A 138 23.68 -15.72 -7.65
N GLN A 139 24.78 -14.99 -7.84
CA GLN A 139 25.97 -15.38 -8.60
C GLN A 139 27.17 -15.55 -7.66
#